data_AF-A0A2V6ZLW0-F1
#
_entry.id   AF-A0A2V6ZLW0-F1
#
_cell.length_a   1.000
_cell.length_b   1.000
_cell.length_c   1.000
_cell.angle_alpha   90.00
_cell.angle_beta   90.00
_cell.angle_gamma   90.00
#
_symmetry.space_group_name_H-M   'P 1'
#
loop_
_entity.id
_entity.type
_entity.pdbx_description
1 polymer ?
#
loop_
_entity_poly.entity_id
_entity_poly.type
_entity_poly.pdbx_seq_one_letter_code
_entity_poly.pdbx_strand_id
1 'polypeptide(L)'
;MEARMSGRWPIVVAMLAAVACSSAAAPYREYEIRFDAPAPPSLDQNPSDSELIDAIAWLMRHRLDLPFPADIKAYVYVNEATGRPAQWILEGHADWVKFKVLDLLGYQPYAESRNTVVRAVLGSTTPIKFFPDLQALASSAAWTQSMNRLGSPATYGQAFLAVDWLVEQYGSAKLTEFLERFALDADPRAHWGTVFPIPYRQFRDDFRARLDGLGRPTPPAGTGSPPASPPSSSR
;
A
#
# COMPACT_ATOMS: atom_id res chain seq x y z
N MET A 1 39.40 -16.30 1.49
CA MET A 1 38.73 -16.32 2.81
C MET A 1 38.78 -14.91 3.35
N GLU A 2 37.74 -14.52 4.07
CA GLU A 2 37.43 -13.20 4.64
C GLU A 2 36.61 -12.20 3.81
N ALA A 3 35.57 -11.78 4.51
CA ALA A 3 34.41 -11.01 4.13
C ALA A 3 34.71 -9.56 3.78
N ARG A 4 33.84 -8.98 2.94
CA ARG A 4 33.39 -7.60 3.12
C ARG A 4 31.89 -7.50 2.85
N MET A 5 31.12 -7.54 3.92
CA MET A 5 29.81 -6.90 4.00
C MET A 5 30.02 -5.39 3.83
N SER A 6 29.32 -4.77 2.88
CA SER A 6 29.14 -3.32 2.82
C SER A 6 27.70 -3.04 2.37
N GLY A 7 26.87 -2.67 3.34
CA GLY A 7 25.48 -2.30 3.11
C GLY A 7 25.26 -0.92 2.51
N ARG A 8 23.97 -0.65 2.26
CA ARG A 8 23.25 0.63 1.99
C ARG A 8 22.56 0.66 0.62
N TRP A 9 21.35 0.13 0.48
CA TRP A 9 20.45 0.45 -0.66
C TRP A 9 18.98 0.43 -0.24
N PRO A 10 18.29 1.59 -0.21
CA PRO A 10 16.87 1.67 0.09
C PRO A 10 16.02 1.91 -1.18
N ILE A 11 14.73 1.60 -1.04
CA ILE A 11 13.56 2.00 -1.84
C ILE A 11 13.39 1.30 -3.20
N VAL A 12 12.47 0.32 -3.20
CA VAL A 12 11.82 -0.17 -4.43
C VAL A 12 10.50 0.58 -4.58
N VAL A 13 10.37 1.32 -5.68
CA VAL A 13 9.16 2.03 -6.09
C VAL A 13 8.19 1.01 -6.70
N ALA A 14 6.98 0.90 -6.15
CA ALA A 14 5.92 0.10 -6.73
C ALA A 14 5.29 0.87 -7.91
N MET A 15 5.46 0.38 -9.13
CA MET A 15 4.65 0.83 -10.28
C MET A 15 3.33 0.05 -10.29
N LEU A 16 2.23 0.77 -10.11
CA LEU A 16 0.87 0.27 -10.32
C LEU A 16 0.62 0.14 -11.82
N ALA A 17 0.43 -1.09 -12.30
CA ALA A 17 -0.05 -1.36 -13.65
C ALA A 17 -1.57 -1.53 -13.63
N ALA A 18 -2.30 -0.54 -14.14
CA ALA A 18 -3.70 -0.70 -14.55
C ALA A 18 -3.75 -0.99 -16.06
N VAL A 19 -4.82 -1.61 -16.55
CA VAL A 19 -5.10 -1.72 -18.00
C VAL A 19 -6.30 -0.83 -18.28
N ALA A 20 -6.09 0.31 -18.94
CA ALA A 20 -7.19 1.19 -19.35
C ALA A 20 -7.31 1.28 -20.88
N CYS A 21 -8.53 1.04 -21.34
CA CYS A 21 -9.07 1.51 -22.62
C CYS A 21 -10.11 2.59 -22.28
N SER A 22 -9.85 3.86 -22.61
CA SER A 22 -10.80 4.82 -23.22
C SER A 22 -10.35 6.27 -23.06
N SER A 23 -10.65 7.04 -24.09
CA SER A 23 -10.18 8.40 -24.40
C SER A 23 -10.96 9.51 -23.67
N ALA A 24 -10.42 9.97 -22.55
CA ALA A 24 -10.47 11.34 -22.04
C ALA A 24 -9.08 11.62 -21.45
N ALA A 25 -8.62 12.88 -21.40
CA ALA A 25 -7.29 13.18 -20.83
C ALA A 25 -7.28 12.78 -19.35
N ALA A 26 -6.75 11.60 -19.06
CA ALA A 26 -6.78 10.99 -17.75
C ALA A 26 -6.04 11.87 -16.73
N PRO A 27 -6.38 11.83 -15.42
CA PRO A 27 -5.69 12.58 -14.37
C PRO A 27 -4.25 12.08 -14.10
N TYR A 28 -3.79 11.16 -14.95
CA TYR A 28 -2.47 10.61 -15.02
C TYR A 28 -1.96 10.64 -16.46
N ARG A 29 -0.64 10.57 -16.61
CA ARG A 29 0.01 10.21 -17.88
C ARG A 29 0.30 8.72 -17.87
N GLU A 30 -0.14 8.03 -18.91
CA GLU A 30 0.25 6.64 -19.18
C GLU A 30 1.59 6.63 -19.89
N TYR A 31 2.47 5.72 -19.47
CA TYR A 31 3.74 5.46 -20.11
C TYR A 31 3.83 3.97 -20.40
N GLU A 32 4.02 3.62 -21.67
CA GLU A 32 4.37 2.26 -22.06
C GLU A 32 5.84 2.03 -21.67
N ILE A 33 6.07 1.04 -20.81
CA ILE A 33 7.40 0.76 -20.29
C ILE A 33 8.16 -0.11 -21.27
N ARG A 34 9.35 0.34 -21.70
CA ARG A 34 10.19 -0.43 -22.62
C ARG A 34 11.24 -1.23 -21.87
N PHE A 35 11.06 -2.54 -21.84
CA PHE A 35 12.00 -3.44 -21.18
C PHE A 35 13.14 -3.93 -22.07
N ASP A 36 13.06 -3.81 -23.40
CA ASP A 36 14.00 -4.44 -24.34
C ASP A 36 15.20 -3.54 -24.74
N ALA A 37 15.37 -2.38 -24.08
CA ALA A 37 16.49 -1.50 -24.39
C ALA A 37 17.84 -2.17 -24.01
N PRO A 38 18.84 -2.20 -24.90
CA PRO A 38 20.12 -2.87 -24.66
C PRO A 38 21.00 -2.17 -23.63
N ALA A 39 20.67 -0.93 -23.26
CA ALA A 39 21.39 -0.10 -22.31
C ALA A 39 20.40 0.74 -21.49
N PRO A 40 20.74 1.15 -20.25
CA PRO A 40 19.88 2.04 -19.48
C PRO A 40 19.74 3.37 -20.23
N PRO A 41 18.55 4.00 -20.20
CA PRO A 41 18.39 5.38 -20.68
C PRO A 41 19.38 6.30 -19.95
N SER A 42 20.06 7.16 -20.71
CA SER A 42 20.87 8.23 -20.13
C SER A 42 19.95 9.28 -19.53
N LEU A 43 19.94 9.40 -18.20
CA LEU A 43 19.23 10.48 -17.51
C LEU A 43 20.09 11.74 -17.53
N ASP A 44 19.51 12.86 -17.94
CA ASP A 44 20.14 14.17 -17.83
C ASP A 44 19.95 14.76 -16.41
N GLN A 45 20.24 16.05 -16.20
CA GLN A 45 20.08 16.68 -14.88
C GLN A 45 18.61 16.91 -14.49
N ASN A 46 17.67 16.80 -15.43
CA ASN A 46 16.25 17.02 -15.20
C ASN A 46 15.40 16.06 -16.04
N PRO A 47 15.51 14.75 -15.76
CA PRO A 47 14.92 13.72 -16.60
C PRO A 47 13.40 13.79 -16.54
N SER A 48 12.75 13.55 -17.68
CA SER A 48 11.30 13.41 -17.75
C SER A 48 10.81 12.17 -16.99
N ASP A 49 9.53 12.17 -16.60
CA ASP A 49 8.88 11.02 -15.96
C ASP A 49 9.04 9.73 -16.79
N SER A 50 8.96 9.82 -18.13
CA SER A 50 9.19 8.68 -19.05
C SER A 50 10.60 8.13 -18.95
N GLU A 51 11.61 9.00 -18.92
CA GLU A 51 13.01 8.58 -18.85
C GLU A 51 13.32 7.92 -17.50
N LEU A 52 12.77 8.47 -16.42
CA LEU A 52 12.86 7.87 -15.09
C LEU A 52 12.18 6.49 -15.05
N ILE A 53 10.98 6.35 -15.62
CA ILE A 53 10.24 5.10 -15.67
C ILE A 53 11.00 4.04 -16.48
N ASP A 54 11.47 4.37 -17.67
CA ASP A 54 12.24 3.44 -18.51
C ASP A 54 13.57 3.05 -17.85
N ALA A 55 14.23 3.98 -17.15
CA ALA A 55 15.46 3.66 -16.44
C ALA A 55 15.22 2.74 -15.24
N ILE A 56 14.16 2.97 -14.47
CA ILE A 56 13.74 2.08 -13.38
C ILE A 56 13.41 0.70 -13.94
N ALA A 57 12.61 0.62 -14.99
CA ALA A 57 12.23 -0.65 -15.62
C ALA A 57 13.42 -1.43 -16.17
N TRP A 58 14.36 -0.73 -16.83
CA TRP A 58 15.60 -1.33 -17.30
C TRP A 58 16.42 -1.91 -16.16
N LEU A 59 16.58 -1.15 -15.05
CA LEU A 59 17.29 -1.63 -13.87
C LEU A 59 16.59 -2.84 -13.25
N MET A 60 15.26 -2.80 -13.14
CA MET A 60 14.48 -3.90 -12.58
C MET A 60 14.65 -5.18 -13.40
N ARG A 61 14.64 -5.12 -14.74
CA ARG A 61 14.86 -6.32 -15.58
C ARG A 61 16.32 -6.76 -15.62
N HIS A 62 17.25 -5.86 -15.91
CA HIS A 62 18.63 -6.23 -16.26
C HIS A 62 19.60 -6.25 -15.09
N ARG A 63 19.27 -5.59 -13.98
CA ARG A 63 20.13 -5.57 -12.77
C ARG A 63 19.53 -6.34 -11.61
N LEU A 64 18.21 -6.38 -11.52
CA LEU A 64 17.50 -7.07 -10.43
C LEU A 64 16.90 -8.42 -10.86
N ASP A 65 17.07 -8.82 -12.13
CA ASP A 65 16.59 -10.09 -12.72
C ASP A 65 15.09 -10.35 -12.44
N LEU A 66 14.30 -9.27 -12.41
CA LEU A 66 12.87 -9.37 -12.14
C LEU A 66 12.13 -9.73 -13.43
N PRO A 67 11.29 -10.78 -13.43
CA PRO A 67 10.51 -11.16 -14.59
C PRO A 67 9.36 -10.17 -14.78
N PHE A 68 9.42 -9.39 -15.86
CA PHE A 68 8.30 -8.56 -16.30
C PHE A 68 7.72 -9.07 -17.62
N PRO A 69 6.39 -9.06 -17.78
CA PRO A 69 5.78 -9.14 -19.11
C PRO A 69 6.28 -8.00 -20.01
N ALA A 70 6.33 -8.27 -21.32
CA ALA A 70 6.81 -7.30 -22.32
C ALA A 70 6.01 -5.99 -22.33
N ASP A 71 4.73 -6.06 -21.93
CA ASP A 71 3.79 -4.95 -22.01
C ASP A 71 3.34 -4.55 -20.60
N ILE A 72 3.99 -3.53 -20.01
CA ILE A 72 3.55 -2.90 -18.76
C ILE A 72 3.33 -1.41 -19.01
N LYS A 73 2.25 -0.88 -18.43
CA LYS A 73 1.99 0.55 -18.38
C LYS A 73 2.32 1.09 -16.99
N ALA A 74 3.05 2.21 -16.95
CA ALA A 74 3.21 3.05 -15.76
C ALA A 74 2.22 4.22 -15.80
N TYR A 75 1.73 4.60 -14.62
CA TYR A 75 0.76 5.68 -14.45
C TYR A 75 1.34 6.75 -13.53
N VAL A 76 1.52 7.97 -14.05
CA VAL A 76 2.02 9.12 -13.27
C VAL A 76 0.91 10.12 -13.10
N TYR A 77 0.45 10.32 -11.86
CA TYR A 77 -0.61 11.27 -11.54
C TYR A 77 -0.08 12.71 -11.53
N VAL A 78 -0.62 13.57 -12.40
CA VAL A 78 -0.03 14.89 -12.72
C VAL A 78 -0.70 16.06 -11.99
N ASN A 79 -1.72 15.83 -11.16
CA ASN A 79 -2.43 16.91 -10.47
C ASN A 79 -2.77 16.54 -9.02
N GLU A 80 -2.22 17.29 -8.05
CA GLU A 80 -2.44 17.04 -6.61
C GLU A 80 -3.82 17.49 -6.12
N ALA A 81 -4.49 18.39 -6.84
CA ALA A 81 -5.75 18.96 -6.42
C ALA A 81 -6.95 18.21 -7.02
N THR A 82 -7.69 17.50 -6.17
CA THR A 82 -9.09 17.03 -6.36
C THR A 82 -9.38 15.76 -7.16
N GLY A 83 -8.41 14.86 -7.35
CA GLY A 83 -8.68 13.61 -8.10
C GLY A 83 -7.76 12.42 -7.81
N ARG A 84 -7.02 12.40 -6.69
CA ARG A 84 -6.06 11.32 -6.38
C ARG A 84 -6.50 10.48 -5.17
N PRO A 85 -6.12 9.19 -5.12
CA PRO A 85 -6.28 8.40 -3.90
C PRO A 85 -5.54 9.05 -2.73
N ALA A 86 -6.05 8.83 -1.51
CA ALA A 86 -5.42 9.34 -0.30
C ALA A 86 -3.97 8.84 -0.18
N GLN A 87 -3.04 9.69 0.25
CA GLN A 87 -1.60 9.35 0.29
C GLN A 87 -1.34 8.05 1.07
N TRP A 88 -2.00 7.85 2.21
CA TRP A 88 -1.84 6.62 3.00
C TRP A 88 -2.13 5.34 2.21
N ILE A 89 -3.12 5.34 1.30
CA ILE A 89 -3.47 4.11 0.57
C ILE A 89 -2.48 3.83 -0.55
N LEU A 90 -1.93 4.89 -1.17
CA LEU A 90 -0.88 4.77 -2.18
C LEU A 90 0.40 4.19 -1.56
N GLU A 91 0.86 4.77 -0.47
CA GLU A 91 2.09 4.38 0.22
C GLU A 91 1.94 2.99 0.86
N GLY A 92 0.80 2.73 1.50
CA GLY A 92 0.50 1.42 2.07
C GLY A 92 0.43 0.32 1.01
N HIS A 93 -0.16 0.61 -0.16
CA HIS A 93 -0.22 -0.34 -1.27
C HIS A 93 1.16 -0.56 -1.90
N ALA A 94 1.98 0.49 -2.02
CA ALA A 94 3.36 0.34 -2.47
C ALA A 94 4.17 -0.60 -1.56
N ASP A 95 4.04 -0.46 -0.23
CA ASP A 95 4.68 -1.36 0.72
C ASP A 95 4.11 -2.79 0.67
N TRP A 96 2.79 -2.93 0.49
CA TRP A 96 2.16 -4.24 0.31
C TRP A 96 2.71 -4.97 -0.93
N VAL A 97 2.76 -4.28 -2.08
CA VAL A 97 3.33 -4.80 -3.33
C VAL A 97 4.81 -5.14 -3.14
N LYS A 98 5.60 -4.24 -2.53
CA LYS A 98 7.01 -4.47 -2.22
C LYS A 98 7.22 -5.77 -1.47
N PHE A 99 6.44 -6.02 -0.41
CA PHE A 99 6.57 -7.25 0.37
C PHE A 99 6.09 -8.50 -0.38
N LYS A 100 5.06 -8.40 -1.22
CA LYS A 100 4.64 -9.51 -2.11
C LYS A 100 5.72 -9.86 -3.12
N VAL A 101 6.37 -8.86 -3.70
CA VAL A 101 7.48 -9.07 -4.63
C VAL A 101 8.66 -9.76 -3.93
N LEU A 102 9.04 -9.31 -2.72
CA LEU A 102 10.11 -9.97 -1.95
C LEU A 102 9.79 -11.44 -1.65
N ASP A 103 8.52 -11.75 -1.36
CA ASP A 103 8.06 -13.11 -1.09
C ASP A 103 8.12 -13.99 -2.34
N LEU A 104 7.61 -13.50 -3.47
CA LEU A 104 7.61 -14.21 -4.75
C LEU A 104 9.03 -14.49 -5.29
N LEU A 105 9.97 -13.59 -5.02
CA LEU A 105 11.38 -13.75 -5.40
C LEU A 105 12.19 -14.62 -4.42
N GLY A 106 11.58 -15.05 -3.31
CA GLY A 106 12.24 -15.85 -2.29
C GLY A 106 13.24 -15.08 -1.41
N TYR A 107 13.23 -13.74 -1.43
CA TYR A 107 14.13 -12.92 -0.61
C TYR A 107 13.70 -12.84 0.84
N GLN A 108 12.40 -12.67 1.09
CA GLN A 108 11.85 -12.60 2.43
C GLN A 108 10.38 -13.02 2.42
N PRO A 109 9.96 -13.99 3.27
CA PRO A 109 8.56 -14.36 3.38
C PRO A 109 7.67 -13.15 3.69
N TYR A 110 6.48 -13.08 3.07
CA TYR A 110 5.54 -11.98 3.29
C TYR A 110 5.21 -11.80 4.79
N ALA A 111 5.01 -12.92 5.49
CA ALA A 111 4.72 -12.93 6.93
C ALA A 111 5.85 -12.31 7.77
N GLU A 112 7.11 -12.51 7.38
CA GLU A 112 8.26 -11.92 8.07
C GLU A 112 8.34 -10.40 7.84
N SER A 113 8.08 -9.95 6.61
CA SER A 113 7.97 -8.53 6.28
C SER A 113 6.89 -7.85 7.13
N ARG A 114 5.70 -8.45 7.17
CA ARG A 114 4.57 -7.97 7.98
C ARG A 114 4.92 -7.93 9.47
N ASN A 115 5.53 -8.98 10.00
CA ASN A 115 5.94 -9.04 11.42
C ASN A 115 7.00 -7.99 11.75
N THR A 116 7.88 -7.66 10.82
CA THR A 116 8.86 -6.58 10.99
C THR A 116 8.19 -5.22 11.07
N VAL A 117 7.19 -4.94 10.24
CA VAL A 117 6.40 -3.70 10.36
C VAL A 117 5.64 -3.65 11.68
N VAL A 118 4.98 -4.75 12.08
CA VAL A 118 4.28 -4.84 13.38
C VAL A 118 5.23 -4.54 14.54
N ARG A 119 6.42 -5.15 14.56
CA ARG A 119 7.43 -4.89 15.60
C ARG A 119 7.91 -3.44 15.58
N ALA A 120 8.11 -2.84 14.41
CA ALA A 120 8.50 -1.44 14.30
C ALA A 120 7.42 -0.49 14.81
N VAL A 121 6.14 -0.78 14.54
CA VAL A 121 4.99 -0.02 15.05
C VAL A 121 4.89 -0.14 16.57
N LEU A 122 5.00 -1.36 17.12
CA LEU A 122 4.96 -1.59 18.57
C LEU A 122 6.17 -1.00 19.30
N GLY A 123 7.34 -1.00 18.67
CA GLY A 123 8.58 -0.45 19.21
C GLY A 123 8.80 1.05 18.93
N SER A 124 7.83 1.73 18.32
CA SER A 124 7.92 3.15 17.97
C SER A 124 8.08 4.02 19.21
N THR A 125 8.96 5.02 19.13
CA THR A 125 9.12 6.05 20.18
C THR A 125 7.83 6.84 20.41
N THR A 126 7.02 7.01 19.36
CA THR A 126 5.67 7.58 19.48
C THR A 126 4.69 6.45 19.79
N PRO A 127 3.96 6.49 20.93
CA PRO A 127 2.91 5.53 21.21
C PRO A 127 1.80 5.53 20.14
N ILE A 128 1.26 4.35 19.82
CA ILE A 128 0.18 4.19 18.81
C ILE A 128 -1.00 5.12 19.08
N LYS A 129 -1.39 5.35 20.35
CA LYS A 129 -2.46 6.28 20.73
C LYS A 129 -2.27 7.72 20.23
N PHE A 130 -1.06 8.09 19.85
CA PHE A 130 -0.71 9.40 19.29
C PHE A 130 -0.39 9.37 17.80
N PHE A 131 -0.54 8.22 17.13
CA PHE A 131 -0.45 8.16 15.68
C PHE A 131 -1.59 8.96 15.05
N PRO A 132 -1.33 9.66 13.94
CA PRO A 132 -2.37 10.38 13.22
C PRO A 132 -3.39 9.39 12.66
N ASP A 133 -4.64 9.80 12.60
CA ASP A 133 -5.67 9.07 11.88
C ASP A 133 -5.38 9.07 10.36
N LEU A 134 -5.85 8.04 9.64
CA LEU A 134 -5.61 7.91 8.20
C LEU A 134 -6.07 9.13 7.37
N GLN A 135 -7.11 9.84 7.80
CA GLN A 135 -7.55 11.07 7.13
C GLN A 135 -6.54 12.20 7.26
N ALA A 136 -5.81 12.27 8.38
CA ALA A 136 -4.71 13.22 8.55
C ALA A 136 -3.48 12.84 7.71
N LEU A 137 -3.45 11.63 7.16
CA LEU A 137 -2.45 11.13 6.22
C LEU A 137 -2.96 11.09 4.77
N ALA A 138 -4.05 11.80 4.45
CA ALA A 138 -4.67 11.70 3.13
C ALA A 138 -4.01 12.58 2.05
N SER A 139 -3.31 13.66 2.41
CA SER A 139 -2.64 14.55 1.44
C SER A 139 -1.12 14.43 1.51
N SER A 140 -0.43 14.72 0.40
CA SER A 140 1.03 14.70 0.29
C SER A 140 1.71 15.65 1.30
N ALA A 141 1.16 16.85 1.47
CA ALA A 141 1.66 17.83 2.43
C ALA A 141 1.53 17.35 3.89
N ALA A 142 0.35 16.82 4.27
CA ALA A 142 0.11 16.34 5.62
C ALA A 142 0.89 15.05 5.92
N TRP A 143 1.06 14.18 4.92
CA TRP A 143 1.93 13.02 4.97
C TRP A 143 3.38 13.40 5.25
N THR A 144 3.93 14.33 4.47
CA THR A 144 5.32 14.80 4.61
C THR A 144 5.56 15.39 5.99
N GLN A 145 4.64 16.24 6.46
CA GLN A 145 4.71 16.80 7.80
C GLN A 145 4.67 15.72 8.88
N SER A 146 3.76 14.75 8.76
CA SER A 146 3.63 13.65 9.72
C SER A 146 4.87 12.75 9.72
N MET A 147 5.44 12.45 8.55
CA MET A 147 6.64 11.65 8.42
C MET A 147 7.84 12.33 9.09
N ASN A 148 8.04 13.63 8.85
CA ASN A 148 9.11 14.40 9.47
C ASN A 148 8.98 14.49 11.00
N ARG A 149 7.75 14.51 11.51
CA ARG A 149 7.48 14.68 12.94
C ARG A 149 7.46 13.35 13.71
N LEU A 150 6.87 12.31 13.14
CA LEU A 150 6.49 11.08 13.86
C LEU A 150 7.23 9.84 13.34
N GLY A 151 7.85 9.94 12.17
CA GLY A 151 8.65 8.87 11.58
C GLY A 151 7.85 7.77 10.90
N SER A 152 8.59 6.83 10.30
CA SER A 152 8.07 5.78 9.42
C SER A 152 7.04 4.85 10.07
N PRO A 153 7.19 4.40 11.34
CA PRO A 153 6.18 3.55 11.96
C PRO A 153 4.79 4.22 12.04
N ALA A 154 4.76 5.53 12.32
CA ALA A 154 3.53 6.31 12.44
C ALA A 154 2.95 6.78 11.09
N THR A 155 3.64 6.54 9.98
CA THR A 155 3.15 6.85 8.62
C THR A 155 3.11 5.58 7.78
N TYR A 156 4.22 5.19 7.15
CA TYR A 156 4.36 3.99 6.34
C TYR A 156 3.91 2.72 7.05
N GLY A 157 4.30 2.54 8.33
CA GLY A 157 3.96 1.34 9.10
C GLY A 157 2.46 1.15 9.25
N GLN A 158 1.73 2.18 9.70
CA GLN A 158 0.28 2.10 9.81
C GLN A 158 -0.41 2.07 8.44
N ALA A 159 0.11 2.78 7.43
CA ALA A 159 -0.45 2.79 6.09
C ALA A 159 -0.40 1.39 5.45
N PHE A 160 0.74 0.71 5.58
CA PHE A 160 0.88 -0.69 5.20
C PHE A 160 -0.12 -1.58 5.95
N LEU A 161 -0.23 -1.46 7.29
CA LEU A 161 -1.15 -2.30 8.06
C LEU A 161 -2.63 -2.04 7.71
N ALA A 162 -2.99 -0.80 7.35
CA ALA A 162 -4.32 -0.47 6.89
C ALA A 162 -4.63 -1.15 5.54
N VAL A 163 -3.69 -1.06 4.60
CA VAL A 163 -3.84 -1.71 3.28
C VAL A 163 -3.81 -3.23 3.39
N ASP A 164 -2.89 -3.80 4.16
CA ASP A 164 -2.82 -5.24 4.43
C ASP A 164 -4.15 -5.75 5.00
N TRP A 165 -4.74 -5.04 5.97
CA TRP A 165 -6.05 -5.40 6.51
C TRP A 165 -7.18 -5.25 5.48
N LEU A 166 -7.18 -4.18 4.68
CA LEU A 166 -8.17 -3.99 3.62
C LEU A 166 -8.12 -5.14 2.58
N VAL A 167 -6.90 -5.58 2.22
CA VAL A 167 -6.67 -6.72 1.33
C VAL A 167 -7.06 -8.04 2.00
N GLU A 168 -6.77 -8.23 3.29
CA GLU A 168 -7.24 -9.39 4.07
C GLU A 168 -8.78 -9.52 4.03
N GLN A 169 -9.51 -8.41 4.09
CA GLN A 169 -10.98 -8.41 4.12
C GLN A 169 -11.64 -8.54 2.74
N TYR A 170 -11.12 -7.84 1.74
CA TYR A 170 -11.81 -7.67 0.44
C TYR A 170 -11.02 -8.18 -0.77
N GLY A 171 -9.77 -8.62 -0.55
CA GLY A 171 -8.87 -9.05 -1.61
C GLY A 171 -8.18 -7.88 -2.33
N SER A 172 -7.03 -8.17 -2.94
CA SER A 172 -6.24 -7.17 -3.67
C SER A 172 -6.95 -6.65 -4.92
N ALA A 173 -7.76 -7.49 -5.59
CA ALA A 173 -8.53 -7.09 -6.76
C ALA A 173 -9.48 -5.91 -6.48
N LYS A 174 -10.10 -5.86 -5.29
CA LYS A 174 -10.95 -4.75 -4.87
C LYS A 174 -10.16 -3.48 -4.60
N LEU A 175 -8.96 -3.59 -4.03
CA LEU A 175 -8.07 -2.44 -3.86
C LEU A 175 -7.62 -1.89 -5.21
N THR A 176 -7.26 -2.76 -6.15
CA THR A 176 -6.93 -2.35 -7.53
C THR A 176 -8.11 -1.65 -8.19
N GLU A 177 -9.31 -2.25 -8.14
CA GLU A 177 -10.54 -1.63 -8.66
C GLU A 177 -10.73 -0.22 -8.07
N PHE A 178 -10.58 -0.05 -6.75
CA PHE A 178 -10.69 1.27 -6.11
C PHE A 178 -9.67 2.28 -6.64
N LEU A 179 -8.41 1.89 -6.80
CA LEU A 179 -7.36 2.77 -7.31
C LEU A 179 -7.58 3.13 -8.79
N GLU A 180 -8.00 2.17 -9.61
CA GLU A 180 -8.31 2.37 -11.03
C GLU A 180 -9.46 3.35 -11.24
N ARG A 181 -10.41 3.44 -10.31
CA ARG A 181 -11.53 4.38 -10.44
C ARG A 181 -11.11 5.85 -10.46
N PHE A 182 -9.95 6.19 -9.91
CA PHE A 182 -9.41 7.55 -10.02
C PHE A 182 -8.96 7.90 -11.45
N ALA A 183 -9.01 6.96 -12.40
CA ALA A 183 -8.93 7.22 -13.83
C ALA A 183 -10.20 7.83 -14.43
N LEU A 184 -11.33 7.61 -13.78
CA LEU A 184 -12.65 7.94 -14.30
C LEU A 184 -12.96 9.42 -14.06
N ASP A 185 -13.70 10.04 -14.98
CA ASP A 185 -14.31 11.35 -14.77
C ASP A 185 -15.55 11.22 -13.86
N ALA A 186 -15.32 10.90 -12.58
CA ALA A 186 -16.34 10.71 -11.56
C ALA A 186 -15.89 11.30 -10.23
N ASP A 187 -16.84 11.66 -9.34
CA ASP A 187 -16.51 12.23 -8.02
C ASP A 187 -15.64 11.25 -7.21
N PRO A 188 -14.39 11.61 -6.86
CA PRO A 188 -13.50 10.76 -6.10
C PRO A 188 -14.07 10.33 -4.74
N ARG A 189 -14.96 11.14 -4.15
CA ARG A 189 -15.63 10.82 -2.87
C ARG A 189 -16.58 9.65 -3.00
N ALA A 190 -17.10 9.38 -4.20
CA ALA A 190 -18.01 8.26 -4.45
C ALA A 190 -17.28 6.95 -4.72
N HIS A 191 -15.98 6.96 -5.03
CA HIS A 191 -15.24 5.76 -5.42
C HIS A 191 -15.24 4.70 -4.32
N TRP A 192 -15.04 5.11 -3.06
CA TRP A 192 -15.01 4.17 -1.93
C TRP A 192 -16.32 3.39 -1.82
N GLY A 193 -17.45 4.11 -1.77
CA GLY A 193 -18.77 3.50 -1.63
C GLY A 193 -19.22 2.69 -2.86
N THR A 194 -18.54 2.84 -3.98
CA THR A 194 -18.78 1.98 -5.15
C THR A 194 -18.10 0.62 -5.02
N VAL A 195 -16.92 0.57 -4.39
CA VAL A 195 -16.07 -0.63 -4.40
C VAL A 195 -16.19 -1.43 -3.11
N PHE A 196 -16.18 -0.75 -1.96
CA PHE A 196 -16.18 -1.39 -0.66
C PHE A 196 -17.59 -1.39 -0.03
N PRO A 197 -18.00 -2.50 0.61
CA PRO A 197 -19.35 -2.65 1.16
C PRO A 197 -19.55 -1.87 2.47
N ILE A 198 -18.49 -1.27 3.03
CA ILE A 198 -18.56 -0.49 4.27
C ILE A 198 -18.29 0.99 4.00
N PRO A 199 -18.87 1.93 4.79
CA PRO A 199 -18.51 3.33 4.73
C PRO A 199 -17.03 3.58 5.04
N TYR A 200 -16.42 4.56 4.37
CA TYR A 200 -15.01 4.91 4.60
C TYR A 200 -14.72 5.29 6.06
N ARG A 201 -15.65 5.99 6.71
CA ARG A 201 -15.55 6.31 8.14
C ARG A 201 -15.52 5.06 9.01
N GLN A 202 -16.35 4.05 8.69
CA GLN A 202 -16.35 2.79 9.44
C GLN A 202 -15.01 2.06 9.30
N PHE A 203 -14.46 1.96 8.09
CA PHE A 203 -13.14 1.37 7.90
C PHE A 203 -12.06 2.05 8.74
N ARG A 204 -12.04 3.39 8.77
CA ARG A 204 -11.08 4.16 9.56
C ARG A 204 -11.22 3.89 11.06
N ASP A 205 -12.44 3.90 11.57
CA ASP A 205 -12.72 3.65 12.98
C ASP A 205 -12.32 2.22 13.39
N ASP A 206 -12.67 1.23 12.57
CA ASP A 206 -12.36 -0.18 12.80
C ASP A 206 -10.84 -0.45 12.70
N PHE A 207 -10.16 0.16 11.71
CA PHE A 207 -8.71 0.10 11.58
C PHE A 207 -8.03 0.73 12.79
N ARG A 208 -8.52 1.88 13.25
CA ARG A 208 -8.00 2.57 14.44
C ARG A 208 -8.07 1.66 15.66
N ALA A 209 -9.21 1.02 15.90
CA ALA A 209 -9.38 0.08 17.00
C ALA A 209 -8.42 -1.12 16.89
N ARG A 210 -8.23 -1.67 15.68
CA ARG A 210 -7.26 -2.76 15.43
C ARG A 210 -5.82 -2.32 15.69
N LEU A 211 -5.45 -1.12 15.25
CA LEU A 211 -4.12 -0.57 15.46
C LEU A 211 -3.85 -0.33 16.97
N ASP A 212 -4.81 0.22 17.70
CA ASP A 212 -4.74 0.39 19.16
C ASP A 212 -4.68 -0.95 19.94
N GLY A 213 -5.27 -2.00 19.37
CA GLY A 213 -5.23 -3.36 19.87
C GLY A 213 -4.00 -4.17 19.44
N LEU A 214 -3.09 -3.59 18.64
CA LEU A 214 -1.94 -4.32 18.10
C LEU A 214 -1.07 -4.89 19.24
N GLY A 215 -0.69 -6.16 19.12
CA GLY A 215 0.11 -6.86 20.13
C GLY A 215 -0.68 -7.35 21.35
N ARG A 216 -1.98 -7.06 21.47
CA ARG A 216 -2.82 -7.76 22.45
C ARG A 216 -3.09 -9.19 21.97
N PRO A 217 -3.04 -10.20 22.87
CA PRO A 217 -3.52 -11.53 22.53
C PRO A 217 -4.97 -11.43 22.06
N THR A 218 -5.29 -12.02 20.92
CA THR A 218 -6.68 -12.28 20.57
C THR A 218 -7.27 -13.11 21.71
N PRO A 219 -8.39 -12.71 22.34
CA PRO A 219 -9.05 -13.57 23.30
C PRO A 219 -9.25 -14.94 22.64
N PRO A 220 -8.96 -16.07 23.30
CA PRO A 220 -9.32 -17.37 22.75
C PRO A 220 -10.80 -17.29 22.38
N ALA A 221 -11.14 -17.75 21.17
CA ALA A 221 -12.51 -17.76 20.67
C ALA A 221 -13.39 -18.37 21.76
N GLY A 222 -14.09 -17.50 22.49
CA GLY A 222 -14.87 -17.90 23.63
C GLY A 222 -15.92 -18.86 23.14
N THR A 223 -15.91 -20.06 23.72
CA THR A 223 -17.01 -21.01 23.79
C THR A 223 -18.23 -20.34 24.42
N GLY A 224 -18.82 -19.38 23.70
CA GLY A 224 -20.10 -18.78 24.00
C GLY A 224 -21.21 -19.69 23.50
N SER A 225 -21.29 -20.91 24.03
CA SER A 225 -22.59 -21.58 24.09
C SER A 225 -23.36 -20.91 25.22
N PRO A 226 -24.55 -20.33 24.97
CA PRO A 226 -25.39 -19.87 26.06
C PRO A 226 -25.72 -21.06 26.97
N PRO A 227 -25.78 -20.89 28.30
CA PRO A 227 -26.21 -21.96 29.17
C PRO A 227 -27.62 -22.41 28.74
N ALA A 228 -27.77 -23.71 28.52
CA ALA A 228 -29.06 -24.32 28.21
C ALA A 228 -30.08 -23.91 29.28
N SER A 229 -31.24 -23.42 28.84
CA SER A 229 -32.36 -23.12 29.73
C SER A 229 -32.77 -24.39 30.49
N PRO A 230 -33.04 -24.31 31.81
CA PRO A 230 -33.53 -25.46 32.55
C PRO A 230 -34.91 -25.89 32.01
N PRO A 231 -35.24 -27.20 32.06
CA PRO A 231 -36.51 -27.70 31.54
C PRO A 231 -37.69 -27.09 32.31
N SER A 232 -38.65 -26.53 31.57
CA SER A 232 -39.94 -26.12 32.12
C SER A 232 -40.64 -27.33 32.73
N SER A 233 -40.87 -27.27 34.04
CA SER A 233 -41.77 -28.19 34.72
C SER A 233 -43.20 -27.70 34.51
N SER A 234 -43.92 -28.34 33.59
CA SER A 234 -45.37 -28.21 33.50
C SER A 234 -46.01 -28.94 34.68
N ARG A 235 -46.87 -28.24 35.42
CA ARG A 235 -47.93 -28.80 36.25
C ARG A 235 -49.26 -28.26 35.74
#